data_AF-A0A8T6NZ97-F1
#
_entry.id   AF-A0A8T6NZ97-F1
#
_cell.length_a   1.000
_cell.length_b   1.000
_cell.length_c   1.000
_cell.angle_alpha   90.00
_cell.angle_beta   90.00
_cell.angle_gamma   90.00
#
_symmetry.space_group_name_H-M   'P 1'
#
loop_
_entity.id
_entity.type
_entity.pdbx_description
1 polymer ?
#
loop_
_entity_poly.entity_id
_entity_poly.type
_entity_poly.pdbx_seq_one_letter_code
_entity_poly.pdbx_strand_id
1 'polypeptide(L)'
;MSPINVLIMGAAGRDFHNFNTVYRDNELYKVVAFTATQIPGIEGRLYPMELAGSLYPDGIPIHEEKDLEKLIAEHKVQQVVFAY
;
A
#
# COMPACT_ATOMS: atom_id res chain seq x y z
N MET A 1 -1.54 20.70 4.28
CA MET A 1 -0.39 19.90 4.77
C MET A 1 -0.12 18.81 3.76
N SER A 2 1.11 18.32 3.63
CA SER A 2 1.40 17.17 2.76
C SER A 2 0.75 15.89 3.32
N PRO A 3 0.28 14.96 2.46
CA PRO A 3 -0.29 13.70 2.92
C PRO A 3 0.76 12.88 3.68
N ILE A 4 0.28 12.04 4.61
CA ILE A 4 1.12 11.08 5.33
C ILE A 4 1.41 9.90 4.42
N ASN A 5 2.68 9.62 4.16
CA ASN A 5 3.08 8.45 3.37
C ASN A 5 2.94 7.17 4.21
N VAL A 6 2.10 6.24 3.75
CA VAL A 6 1.73 5.00 4.44
C VAL A 6 2.17 3.80 3.61
N LEU A 7 2.77 2.81 4.27
CA LEU A 7 3.00 1.48 3.69
C LEU A 7 2.15 0.47 4.46
N ILE A 8 1.38 -0.35 3.75
CA ILE A 8 0.51 -1.37 4.35
C ILE A 8 1.18 -2.73 4.19
N MET A 9 1.41 -3.44 5.29
CA MET A 9 1.94 -4.80 5.27
C MET A 9 0.78 -5.80 5.12
N GLY A 10 0.85 -6.61 4.07
CA GLY A 10 -0.20 -7.51 3.60
C GLY A 10 -0.74 -7.12 2.21
N ALA A 11 -1.12 -8.11 1.39
CA ALA A 11 -1.78 -7.90 0.10
C ALA A 11 -2.77 -9.03 -0.26
N ALA A 12 -3.65 -9.43 0.66
CA ALA A 12 -4.47 -10.64 0.50
C ALA A 12 -5.85 -10.66 1.19
N GLY A 13 -6.36 -9.52 1.69
CA GLY A 13 -7.69 -9.47 2.31
C GLY A 13 -7.91 -8.27 3.22
N ARG A 14 -7.60 -8.41 4.51
CA ARG A 14 -7.86 -7.36 5.52
C ARG A 14 -7.07 -6.09 5.23
N ASP A 15 -5.84 -6.22 4.76
CA ASP A 15 -5.01 -5.13 4.20
C ASP A 15 -5.75 -4.29 3.14
N PHE A 16 -6.32 -4.92 2.11
CA PHE A 16 -7.10 -4.26 1.08
C PHE A 16 -8.40 -3.70 1.66
N HIS A 17 -9.03 -4.39 2.61
CA HIS A 17 -10.22 -3.86 3.28
C HIS A 17 -9.90 -2.57 4.07
N ASN A 18 -8.80 -2.55 4.81
CA ASN A 18 -8.34 -1.36 5.54
C ASN A 18 -8.03 -0.23 4.56
N PHE A 19 -7.32 -0.51 3.46
CA PHE A 19 -7.11 0.45 2.37
C PHE A 19 -8.43 1.05 1.89
N ASN A 20 -9.38 0.19 1.52
CA ASN A 20 -10.66 0.59 0.94
C ASN A 20 -11.55 1.40 1.88
N THR A 21 -11.46 1.16 3.19
CA THR A 21 -12.35 1.77 4.18
C THR A 21 -11.76 3.00 4.86
N VAL A 22 -10.43 3.12 4.92
CA VAL A 22 -9.74 4.19 5.68
C VAL A 22 -8.95 5.13 4.76
N TYR A 23 -8.37 4.63 3.66
CA TYR A 23 -7.32 5.34 2.91
C TYR A 23 -7.71 5.75 1.49
N ARG A 24 -8.54 4.96 0.78
CA ARG A 24 -8.80 5.06 -0.67
C ARG A 24 -9.05 6.48 -1.18
N ASP A 25 -9.95 7.21 -0.54
CA ASP A 25 -10.38 8.56 -0.97
C ASP A 25 -10.08 9.61 0.12
N ASN A 26 -9.04 9.38 0.92
CA ASN A 26 -8.65 10.25 2.02
C ASN A 26 -7.34 10.99 1.73
N GLU A 27 -7.45 12.26 1.34
CA GLU A 27 -6.31 13.12 0.95
C GLU A 27 -5.29 13.37 2.09
N LEU A 28 -5.63 13.01 3.34
CA LEU A 28 -4.68 13.07 4.45
C LEU A 28 -3.58 12.00 4.36
N TYR A 29 -3.81 10.94 3.57
CA TYR A 29 -2.93 9.79 3.46
C TYR A 29 -2.57 9.50 2.01
N LYS A 30 -1.37 8.96 1.82
CA LYS A 30 -0.92 8.39 0.56
C LYS A 30 -0.34 7.01 0.80
N VAL A 31 -1.07 5.98 0.41
CA VAL A 31 -0.57 4.59 0.46
C VAL A 31 0.40 4.38 -0.69
N VAL A 32 1.68 4.32 -0.38
CA VAL A 32 2.75 4.26 -1.40
C VAL A 32 3.00 2.85 -1.91
N ALA A 33 2.71 1.84 -1.09
CA ALA A 33 2.91 0.44 -1.42
C ALA A 33 2.13 -0.48 -0.48
N PHE A 34 1.82 -1.68 -0.97
CA PHE A 34 1.60 -2.86 -0.15
C PHE A 34 2.86 -3.74 -0.14
N THR A 35 3.03 -4.56 0.90
CA THR A 35 4.03 -5.63 0.90
C THR A 35 3.39 -7.00 1.11
N ALA A 36 4.00 -8.07 0.59
CA ALA A 36 3.50 -9.43 0.74
C ALA A 36 4.62 -10.46 0.93
N THR A 37 4.30 -11.58 1.59
CA THR A 37 5.18 -12.75 1.76
C THR A 37 4.53 -14.08 1.39
N GLN A 38 3.20 -14.18 1.45
CA GLN A 38 2.50 -15.46 1.50
C GLN A 38 1.98 -15.96 0.16
N ILE A 39 1.72 -15.07 -0.80
CA ILE A 39 1.11 -15.43 -2.09
C ILE A 39 2.20 -15.43 -3.17
N PRO A 40 2.60 -16.59 -3.72
CA PRO A 40 3.60 -16.65 -4.79
C PRO A 40 3.16 -15.84 -6.02
N GLY A 41 4.04 -14.98 -6.53
CA GLY A 41 3.81 -14.21 -7.76
C GLY A 41 2.87 -13.01 -7.59
N ILE A 42 2.57 -12.60 -6.35
CA ILE A 42 1.81 -11.37 -6.10
C ILE A 42 2.73 -10.14 -6.08
N GLU A 43 4.00 -10.34 -5.71
CA GLU A 43 5.05 -9.35 -5.80
C GLU A 43 5.22 -8.85 -7.24
N GLY A 44 5.37 -7.54 -7.42
CA GLY A 44 5.45 -6.89 -8.72
C GLY A 44 4.09 -6.65 -9.39
N ARG A 45 2.97 -7.09 -8.79
CA ARG A 45 1.62 -6.71 -9.23
C ARG A 45 1.20 -5.36 -8.64
N LEU A 46 0.09 -4.85 -9.15
CA LEU A 46 -0.58 -3.66 -8.63
C LEU A 46 -1.88 -4.04 -7.93
N TYR A 47 -2.19 -3.36 -6.84
CA TYR A 47 -3.58 -3.15 -6.47
C TYR A 47 -4.24 -2.33 -7.58
N PRO A 48 -5.29 -2.85 -8.24
CA PRO A 48 -5.76 -2.33 -9.51
C PRO A 48 -6.37 -0.93 -9.39
N MET A 49 -6.08 -0.07 -10.36
CA MET A 49 -6.56 1.33 -10.41
C MET A 49 -8.09 1.43 -10.33
N GLU A 50 -8.81 0.46 -10.91
CA GLU A 50 -10.27 0.40 -10.91
C GLU A 50 -10.85 0.20 -9.50
N LEU A 51 -10.05 -0.32 -8.56
CA LEU A 51 -10.42 -0.48 -7.15
C LEU A 51 -9.74 0.54 -6.23
N ALA A 52 -8.73 1.26 -6.71
CA ALA A 52 -7.87 2.12 -5.91
C ALA A 52 -8.44 3.52 -5.66
N GLY A 53 -9.51 3.91 -6.36
CA GLY A 53 -10.12 5.24 -6.21
C GLY A 53 -9.38 6.33 -6.99
N SER A 54 -9.95 7.54 -7.01
CA SER A 54 -9.47 8.62 -7.88
C SER A 54 -8.07 9.15 -7.52
N LEU A 55 -7.60 8.90 -6.30
CA LEU A 55 -6.28 9.31 -5.84
C LEU A 55 -5.13 8.42 -6.34
N TYR A 56 -5.46 7.27 -6.96
CA TYR A 56 -4.49 6.26 -7.39
C TYR A 56 -4.75 5.81 -8.84
N PRO A 57 -4.63 6.72 -9.82
CA PRO A 57 -4.91 6.42 -11.23
C PRO A 57 -3.98 5.36 -11.82
N ASP A 58 -2.80 5.15 -11.23
CA ASP A 58 -1.82 4.14 -11.66
C ASP A 58 -1.87 2.84 -10.84
N GLY A 59 -2.85 2.71 -9.93
CA GLY A 59 -2.89 1.64 -8.93
C GLY A 59 -1.83 1.83 -7.83
N ILE A 60 -1.64 0.79 -7.01
CA ILE A 60 -0.68 0.81 -5.89
C ILE A 60 0.23 -0.42 -5.99
N PRO A 61 1.57 -0.25 -5.98
CA PRO A 61 2.47 -1.37 -6.14
C PRO A 61 2.46 -2.32 -4.94
N ILE A 62 2.62 -3.61 -5.23
CA ILE A 62 2.79 -4.68 -4.26
C ILE A 62 4.23 -5.18 -4.36
N HIS A 63 4.99 -5.04 -3.28
CA HIS A 63 6.39 -5.45 -3.21
C HIS A 63 6.58 -6.68 -2.32
N GLU A 64 7.75 -7.29 -2.40
CA GLU A 64 8.15 -8.28 -1.39
C GLU A 64 8.37 -7.61 -0.04
N GLU A 65 7.92 -8.25 1.04
CA GLU A 65 8.08 -7.70 2.40
C GLU A 65 9.55 -7.55 2.82
N LYS A 66 10.46 -8.35 2.26
CA LYS A 66 11.91 -8.20 2.50
C LYS A 66 12.45 -6.83 2.07
N ASP A 67 11.76 -6.14 1.17
CA ASP A 67 12.13 -4.79 0.70
C ASP A 67 11.60 -3.67 1.61
N LEU A 68 10.93 -3.99 2.72
CA LEU A 68 10.28 -3.01 3.61
C LEU A 68 11.20 -1.84 4.00
N GLU A 69 12.40 -2.11 4.50
CA GLU A 69 13.33 -1.05 4.94
C GLU A 69 13.74 -0.13 3.78
N LYS A 70 13.99 -0.73 2.61
CA LYS A 70 14.31 0.01 1.38
C LYS A 70 13.14 0.91 0.97
N LEU A 71 11.91 0.37 0.94
CA LEU A 71 10.70 1.11 0.59
C LEU A 71 10.42 2.26 1.58
N ILE A 72 10.68 2.05 2.87
CA ILE A 72 10.56 3.10 3.89
C ILE A 72 11.48 4.28 3.57
N ALA A 73 12.74 4.01 3.23
CA ALA A 73 13.70 5.03 2.88
C ALA A 73 13.36 5.73 1.56
N GLU A 74 13.05 4.97 0.50
CA GLU A 74 12.77 5.48 -0.85
C GLU A 74 11.52 6.36 -0.88
N HIS A 75 10.44 5.92 -0.22
CA HIS A 75 9.17 6.63 -0.22
C HIS A 75 9.00 7.59 0.96
N LYS A 76 10.01 7.71 1.84
CA LYS A 76 9.92 8.53 3.07
C LYS A 76 8.67 8.16 3.88
N VAL A 77 8.46 6.87 4.10
CA VAL A 77 7.28 6.35 4.80
C VAL A 77 7.24 6.89 6.22
N GLN A 78 6.08 7.36 6.64
CA GLN A 78 5.83 7.91 7.97
C GLN A 78 5.04 6.96 8.85
N GLN A 79 4.26 6.06 8.25
CA GLN A 79 3.47 5.05 8.95
C GLN A 79 3.56 3.70 8.24
N VAL A 80 3.84 2.65 9.01
CA VAL A 80 3.70 1.27 8.56
C VAL A 80 2.50 0.66 9.27
N VAL A 81 1.57 0.12 8.49
CA VAL A 81 0.31 -0.45 9.00
C VAL A 81 0.38 -1.96 8.92
N PHE A 82 0.30 -2.59 10.09
CA PHE A 82 0.33 -4.04 10.24
C PHE A 82 -1.13 -4.52 10.15
N ALA A 83 -1.54 -5.01 8.97
CA ALA A 83 -2.95 -5.24 8.62
C ALA A 83 -3.33 -6.73 8.45
N TYR A 84 -2.60 -7.63 9.09
CA TYR A 84 -2.89 -9.07 9.14
C TYR A 84 -4.08 -9.41 10.05
#